data_AF-A0AAU3K2L0-F1
#
_entry.id   AF-A0AAU3K2L0-F1
#
_cell.length_a   1.000
_cell.length_b   1.000
_cell.length_c   1.000
_cell.angle_alpha   90.00
_cell.angle_beta   90.00
_cell.angle_gamma   90.00
#
_symmetry.space_group_name_H-M   'P 1'
#
loop_
_entity.id
_entity.type
_entity.pdbx_description
1 polymer ?
#
loop_
_entity_poly.entity_id
_entity_poly.type
_entity_poly.pdbx_seq_one_letter_code
_entity_poly.pdbx_strand_id
1 'polypeptide(L)'
;MGAPKAASRSAPTSECASRVFLDSRYVPHLHPGGEAAVAVEGVIDIISAAPGCMGVLYDGAFRGVHRDTIARYGGLIVNKQHKGNEPQFYESLRPGRCIHELWAADGRIAEKVHYADGTAELVPVPIKRLERRGIQTFRWYHLLAIPCRHGLHEHRVAVGTTSRKGERPPGKSDEERGFHRAEHLQQIPEISRTHQLVYPYRSDAESGHSQLDASLWNGRLISYGVEAQQLLTLGFVLAQNSTSRALHEEGAPMFSHTA
;
A
#
# COMPACT_ATOMS: atom_id res chain seq x y z
N MET A 1 -13.99 -23.71 -2.50
CA MET A 1 -14.83 -22.58 -2.07
C MET A 1 -13.91 -21.48 -1.60
N GLY A 2 -14.04 -20.26 -2.11
CA GLY A 2 -13.28 -19.13 -1.59
C GLY A 2 -13.95 -18.53 -0.37
N ALA A 3 -13.16 -18.04 0.58
CA ALA A 3 -13.64 -17.43 1.81
C ALA A 3 -13.98 -15.96 1.58
N PRO A 4 -15.00 -15.42 2.28
CA PRO A 4 -15.27 -14.00 2.27
C PRO A 4 -14.10 -13.24 2.92
N LYS A 5 -13.67 -12.14 2.29
CA LYS A 5 -12.59 -11.29 2.81
C LYS A 5 -13.14 -9.94 3.20
N ALA A 6 -12.90 -9.57 4.46
CA ALA A 6 -13.37 -8.30 5.00
C ALA A 6 -12.25 -7.26 5.05
N ALA A 7 -12.53 -6.03 4.58
CA ALA A 7 -11.65 -4.88 4.76
C ALA A 7 -12.06 -4.15 6.06
N SER A 8 -11.09 -3.81 6.90
CA SER A 8 -11.34 -3.11 8.15
C SER A 8 -10.62 -1.76 8.20
N ARG A 9 -11.20 -0.83 8.97
CA ARG A 9 -10.60 0.44 9.36
C ARG A 9 -10.27 0.37 10.83
N SER A 10 -8.99 0.53 11.16
CA SER A 10 -8.52 0.70 12.53
C SER A 10 -8.32 2.19 12.83
N ALA A 11 -8.79 2.63 14.00
CA ALA A 11 -8.32 3.85 14.65
C ALA A 11 -7.14 3.50 15.58
N PRO A 12 -6.27 4.47 15.96
CA PRO A 12 -5.03 4.19 16.71
C PRO A 12 -5.23 3.72 18.17
N THR A 13 -6.46 3.42 18.59
CA THR A 13 -6.79 2.99 19.95
C THR A 13 -6.50 1.50 20.12
N SER A 14 -5.88 1.15 21.24
CA SER A 14 -5.35 -0.19 21.57
C SER A 14 -6.41 -1.27 21.80
N GLU A 15 -7.67 -1.03 21.46
CA GLU A 15 -8.77 -1.96 21.70
C GLU A 15 -9.23 -2.61 20.40
N CYS A 16 -9.14 -3.94 20.32
CA CYS A 16 -9.64 -4.71 19.18
C CYS A 16 -11.11 -4.42 18.86
N ALA A 17 -11.87 -4.00 19.87
CA ALA A 17 -13.29 -3.76 19.80
C ALA A 17 -13.65 -2.38 19.22
N SER A 18 -12.72 -1.46 18.97
CA SER A 18 -13.01 -0.15 18.33
C SER A 18 -12.88 -0.17 16.80
N ARG A 19 -12.78 -1.36 16.19
CA ARG A 19 -12.46 -1.56 14.77
C ARG A 19 -13.71 -1.81 13.94
N VAL A 20 -13.80 -1.16 12.78
CA VAL A 20 -14.98 -1.25 11.91
C VAL A 20 -14.63 -2.02 10.64
N PHE A 21 -15.45 -2.99 10.28
CA PHE A 21 -15.42 -3.63 8.97
C PHE A 21 -16.21 -2.78 7.98
N LEU A 22 -15.59 -2.44 6.85
CA LEU A 22 -16.15 -1.56 5.82
C LEU A 22 -16.71 -2.33 4.63
N ASP A 23 -16.14 -3.49 4.31
CA ASP A 23 -16.51 -4.28 3.15
C ASP A 23 -16.26 -5.76 3.41
N SER A 24 -16.99 -6.64 2.74
CA SER A 24 -16.76 -8.08 2.70
C SER A 24 -17.13 -8.64 1.33
N ARG A 25 -16.16 -9.25 0.63
CA ARG A 25 -16.37 -9.78 -0.72
C ARG A 25 -16.14 -11.27 -0.80
N TYR A 26 -16.99 -11.95 -1.57
CA TYR A 26 -16.77 -13.34 -1.96
C TYR A 26 -15.65 -13.40 -3.02
N VAL A 27 -14.73 -14.34 -2.87
CA VAL A 27 -13.67 -14.59 -3.84
C VAL A 27 -13.99 -15.89 -4.59
N PRO A 28 -14.35 -15.84 -5.88
CA PRO A 28 -14.62 -17.04 -6.65
C PRO A 28 -13.40 -17.97 -6.72
N HIS A 29 -13.66 -19.28 -6.68
CA HIS A 29 -12.60 -20.27 -6.95
C HIS A 29 -12.15 -20.10 -8.41
N LEU A 30 -10.86 -19.81 -8.62
CA LEU A 30 -10.26 -19.46 -9.92
C LEU A 30 -10.61 -18.07 -10.47
N HIS A 31 -10.94 -17.11 -9.62
CA HIS A 31 -11.05 -15.71 -10.05
C HIS A 31 -9.76 -15.26 -10.77
N PRO A 32 -9.82 -14.65 -11.96
CA PRO A 32 -8.65 -14.07 -12.62
C PRO A 32 -7.94 -13.04 -11.72
N GLY A 33 -6.63 -13.19 -11.51
CA GLY A 33 -5.88 -12.36 -10.55
C GLY A 33 -6.11 -12.73 -9.08
N GLY A 34 -6.92 -13.77 -8.82
CA GLY A 34 -7.19 -14.32 -7.51
C GLY A 34 -7.80 -13.31 -6.54
N GLU A 35 -7.52 -13.54 -5.27
CA GLU A 35 -7.94 -12.69 -4.17
C GLU A 35 -7.46 -11.24 -4.29
N ALA A 36 -6.24 -11.02 -4.78
CA ALA A 36 -5.65 -9.70 -4.83
C ALA A 36 -6.41 -8.76 -5.79
N ALA A 37 -6.98 -9.29 -6.88
CA ALA A 37 -7.83 -8.51 -7.79
C ALA A 37 -9.11 -8.03 -7.09
N VAL A 38 -9.82 -8.93 -6.41
CA VAL A 38 -11.04 -8.60 -5.65
C VAL A 38 -10.74 -7.58 -4.54
N ALA A 39 -9.60 -7.71 -3.86
CA ALA A 39 -9.16 -6.77 -2.84
C ALA A 39 -8.84 -5.38 -3.43
N VAL A 40 -8.22 -5.30 -4.61
CA VAL A 40 -7.95 -4.02 -5.30
C VAL A 40 -9.26 -3.30 -5.63
N GLU A 41 -10.26 -4.01 -6.15
CA GLU A 41 -11.59 -3.44 -6.42
C GLU A 41 -12.23 -2.90 -5.14
N GLY A 42 -12.22 -3.68 -4.05
CA GLY A 42 -12.73 -3.23 -2.75
C GLY A 42 -12.03 -2.00 -2.20
N VAL A 43 -10.70 -1.92 -2.33
CA VAL A 43 -9.93 -0.75 -1.93
C VAL A 43 -10.32 0.48 -2.74
N ILE A 44 -10.50 0.34 -4.06
CA ILE A 44 -10.88 1.46 -4.94
C ILE A 44 -12.28 1.97 -4.58
N ASP A 45 -13.23 1.07 -4.34
CA ASP A 45 -14.60 1.43 -3.95
C ASP A 45 -14.60 2.18 -2.60
N ILE A 46 -13.84 1.69 -1.61
CA ILE A 46 -13.69 2.36 -0.30
C ILE A 46 -13.05 3.74 -0.45
N ILE A 47 -11.95 3.87 -1.20
CA ILE A 47 -11.26 5.16 -1.41
C ILE A 47 -12.21 6.16 -2.10
N SER A 48 -13.03 5.68 -3.04
CA SER A 48 -14.00 6.50 -3.76
C SER A 48 -15.18 6.94 -2.88
N ALA A 49 -15.64 6.07 -1.97
CA ALA A 49 -16.79 6.32 -1.12
C ALA A 49 -16.47 7.05 0.20
N ALA A 50 -15.21 7.02 0.66
CA ALA A 50 -14.80 7.59 1.94
C ALA A 50 -13.78 8.74 1.77
N PRO A 51 -14.26 9.99 1.59
CA PRO A 51 -13.40 11.17 1.59
C PRO A 51 -12.54 11.23 2.86
N GLY A 52 -11.22 11.18 2.70
CA GLY A 52 -10.26 11.13 3.80
C GLY A 52 -9.57 9.78 3.99
N CYS A 53 -10.03 8.71 3.32
CA CYS A 53 -9.26 7.48 3.20
C CYS A 53 -8.00 7.75 2.34
N MET A 54 -6.82 7.73 2.96
CA MET A 54 -5.57 8.06 2.27
C MET A 54 -4.91 6.86 1.59
N GLY A 55 -5.23 5.63 2.00
CA GLY A 55 -4.54 4.44 1.51
C GLY A 55 -4.90 3.17 2.25
N VAL A 56 -4.19 2.10 1.91
CA VAL A 56 -4.41 0.73 2.39
C VAL A 56 -3.13 0.11 2.93
N LEU A 57 -3.27 -0.64 4.01
CA LEU A 57 -2.29 -1.59 4.51
C LEU A 57 -2.68 -2.97 3.99
N TYR A 58 -1.76 -3.66 3.32
CA TYR A 58 -2.02 -5.01 2.82
C TYR A 58 -0.80 -5.91 3.01
N ASP A 59 -1.00 -7.22 2.92
CA ASP A 59 0.12 -8.17 2.92
C ASP A 59 1.04 -7.99 1.71
N GLY A 60 2.16 -8.70 1.72
CA GLY A 60 3.06 -8.94 0.59
C GLY A 60 2.42 -9.63 -0.62
N ALA A 61 1.12 -9.96 -0.58
CA ALA A 61 0.36 -10.44 -1.75
C ALA A 61 0.19 -9.35 -2.82
N PHE A 62 0.18 -8.06 -2.44
CA PHE A 62 0.13 -6.98 -3.43
C PHE A 62 1.46 -6.82 -4.16
N ARG A 63 1.38 -6.86 -5.50
CA ARG A 63 2.50 -6.73 -6.45
C ARG A 63 2.36 -5.44 -7.24
N GLY A 64 3.30 -5.17 -8.14
CA GLY A 64 3.39 -3.96 -8.93
C GLY A 64 2.11 -3.63 -9.69
N VAL A 65 1.41 -4.63 -10.24
CA VAL A 65 0.12 -4.43 -10.91
C VAL A 65 -0.98 -3.94 -9.96
N HIS A 66 -1.05 -4.50 -8.75
CA HIS A 66 -2.03 -4.10 -7.73
C HIS A 66 -1.74 -2.70 -7.19
N ARG A 67 -0.45 -2.43 -6.91
CA ARG A 67 0.04 -1.13 -6.46
C ARG A 67 -0.20 -0.03 -7.50
N ASP A 68 0.10 -0.31 -8.77
CA ASP A 68 -0.13 0.62 -9.89
C ASP A 68 -1.60 1.03 -9.96
N THR A 69 -2.51 0.06 -9.93
CA THR A 69 -3.94 0.34 -10.00
C THR A 69 -4.38 1.21 -8.83
N ILE A 70 -4.10 0.84 -7.58
CA ILE A 70 -4.52 1.63 -6.41
C ILE A 70 -3.88 3.02 -6.40
N ALA A 71 -2.60 3.14 -6.80
CA ALA A 71 -1.90 4.42 -6.82
C ALA A 71 -2.49 5.38 -7.86
N ARG A 72 -2.98 4.88 -9.00
CA ARG A 72 -3.67 5.69 -10.02
C ARG A 72 -4.99 6.26 -9.53
N TYR A 73 -5.67 5.56 -8.62
CA TYR A 73 -6.88 6.06 -7.93
C TYR A 73 -6.55 6.96 -6.72
N GLY A 74 -5.27 7.26 -6.49
CA GLY A 74 -4.85 8.23 -5.48
C GLY A 74 -4.70 7.65 -4.08
N GLY A 75 -4.70 6.33 -3.95
CA GLY A 75 -4.40 5.62 -2.70
C GLY A 75 -2.89 5.49 -2.45
N LEU A 76 -2.51 5.54 -1.17
CA LEU A 76 -1.22 5.06 -0.68
C LEU A 76 -1.29 3.54 -0.43
N ILE A 77 -0.28 2.79 -0.85
CA ILE A 77 -0.18 1.37 -0.57
C ILE A 77 1.02 1.16 0.34
N VAL A 78 0.77 0.56 1.50
CA VAL A 78 1.80 0.14 2.44
C VAL A 78 1.77 -1.37 2.55
N ASN A 79 2.76 -2.01 1.95
CA ASN A 79 2.97 -3.45 2.04
C ASN A 79 4.46 -3.79 2.02
N LYS A 80 4.81 -5.06 2.22
CA LYS A 80 6.18 -5.51 2.03
C LYS A 80 6.54 -5.55 0.55
N GLN A 81 7.79 -5.22 0.26
CA GLN A 81 8.45 -5.47 -0.99
C GLN A 81 8.59 -6.97 -1.20
N HIS A 82 8.34 -7.40 -2.44
CA HIS A 82 8.47 -8.80 -2.78
C HIS A 82 9.93 -9.23 -2.70
N LYS A 83 10.19 -10.39 -2.09
CA LYS A 83 11.53 -10.99 -2.01
C LYS A 83 12.02 -11.37 -3.40
N GLY A 84 13.34 -11.31 -3.62
CA GLY A 84 13.96 -11.71 -4.89
C GLY A 84 13.86 -10.65 -6.01
N ASN A 85 13.46 -9.41 -5.68
CA ASN A 85 13.63 -8.29 -6.60
C ASN A 85 15.08 -7.84 -6.59
N GLU A 86 15.81 -8.22 -7.64
CA GLU A 86 17.18 -7.77 -7.86
C GLU A 86 17.23 -6.26 -8.14
N PRO A 87 18.31 -5.57 -7.74
CA PRO A 87 18.51 -4.18 -8.08
C PRO A 87 18.49 -3.93 -9.59
N GLN A 88 17.78 -2.89 -10.03
CA GLN A 88 17.69 -2.53 -11.45
C GLN A 88 18.20 -1.12 -11.70
N PHE A 89 18.96 -0.94 -12.78
CA PHE A 89 19.39 0.37 -13.22
C PHE A 89 18.18 1.25 -13.51
N TYR A 90 18.19 2.46 -12.95
CA TYR A 90 17.08 3.39 -13.07
C TYR A 90 17.37 4.52 -14.06
N GLU A 91 18.37 5.35 -13.81
CA GLU A 91 18.86 6.36 -14.76
C GLU A 91 20.21 6.93 -14.31
N SER A 92 20.93 7.57 -15.23
CA SER A 92 22.11 8.37 -14.89
C SER A 92 21.77 9.86 -14.95
N LEU A 93 22.01 10.58 -13.86
CA LEU A 93 21.86 12.03 -13.81
C LEU A 93 23.21 12.70 -14.03
N ARG A 94 23.21 13.84 -14.75
CA ARG A 94 24.41 14.63 -15.01
C ARG A 94 24.23 16.11 -14.62
N PRO A 95 23.99 16.43 -13.33
CA PRO A 95 23.89 17.81 -12.89
C PRO A 95 25.27 18.47 -12.92
N GLY A 96 25.46 19.41 -13.84
CA GLY A 96 26.73 20.12 -14.03
C GLY A 96 27.87 19.17 -14.37
N ARG A 97 28.86 19.06 -13.48
CA ARG A 97 30.06 18.21 -13.63
C ARG A 97 29.95 16.87 -12.89
N CYS A 98 28.82 16.59 -12.26
CA CYS A 98 28.62 15.37 -11.47
C CYS A 98 27.92 14.31 -12.31
N ILE A 99 28.15 13.04 -11.98
CA ILE A 99 27.43 11.91 -12.55
C ILE A 99 26.90 11.10 -11.37
N HIS A 100 25.60 10.85 -11.35
CA HIS A 100 24.94 10.02 -10.35
C HIS A 100 24.25 8.86 -11.06
N GLU A 101 24.62 7.63 -10.73
CA GLU A 101 23.96 6.43 -11.24
C GLU A 101 22.90 5.97 -10.24
N LEU A 102 21.64 6.14 -10.61
CA LEU A 102 20.51 5.76 -9.77
C LEU A 102 20.04 4.35 -10.12
N TRP A 103 19.70 3.60 -9.08
CA TRP A 103 19.23 2.23 -9.11
C TRP A 103 17.96 2.09 -8.27
N ALA A 104 17.05 1.22 -8.68
CA ALA A 104 15.92 0.80 -7.87
C ALA A 104 16.32 -0.46 -7.08
N ALA A 105 16.36 -0.35 -5.76
CA ALA A 105 16.72 -1.42 -4.83
C ALA A 105 15.87 -1.30 -3.56
N ASP A 106 15.46 -2.43 -2.98
CA ASP A 106 14.69 -2.48 -1.73
C ASP A 106 13.46 -1.56 -1.69
N GLY A 107 12.76 -1.46 -2.83
CA GLY A 107 11.55 -0.65 -2.92
C GLY A 107 11.80 0.86 -3.03
N ARG A 108 13.04 1.32 -3.23
CA ARG A 108 13.38 2.75 -3.32
C ARG A 108 14.54 3.03 -4.28
N ILE A 109 14.85 4.32 -4.45
CA ILE A 109 16.03 4.74 -5.20
C ILE A 109 17.27 4.71 -4.29
N ALA A 110 18.33 4.12 -4.83
CA ALA A 110 19.68 4.12 -4.29
C ALA A 110 20.64 4.68 -5.36
N GLU A 111 21.74 5.28 -4.91
CA GLU A 111 22.85 5.69 -5.75
C GLU A 111 23.94 4.62 -5.70
N LYS A 112 24.49 4.26 -6.86
CA LYS A 112 25.65 3.39 -6.93
C LYS A 112 26.91 4.19 -6.62
N VAL A 113 27.50 3.93 -5.46
CA VAL A 113 28.72 4.58 -4.98
C VAL A 113 29.89 3.63 -5.15
N HIS A 114 30.97 4.13 -5.76
CA HIS A 114 32.22 3.39 -5.92
C HIS A 114 33.21 3.81 -4.85
N TYR A 115 33.81 2.83 -4.19
CA TYR A 115 34.83 3.04 -3.17
C TYR A 115 36.24 2.85 -3.73
N ALA A 116 37.24 3.35 -3.00
CA ALA A 116 38.65 3.33 -3.42
C ALA A 116 39.24 1.90 -3.52
N ASP A 117 38.63 0.94 -2.83
CA ASP A 117 38.99 -0.48 -2.87
C ASP A 117 38.45 -1.22 -4.12
N GLY A 118 37.77 -0.50 -5.03
CA GLY A 118 37.18 -1.04 -6.24
C GLY A 118 35.80 -1.66 -6.05
N THR A 119 35.28 -1.69 -4.82
CA THR A 119 33.92 -2.15 -4.54
C THR A 119 32.88 -1.08 -4.88
N ALA A 120 31.63 -1.52 -5.06
CA ALA A 120 30.50 -0.62 -5.26
C ALA A 120 29.32 -1.05 -4.38
N GLU A 121 28.62 -0.06 -3.83
CA GLU A 121 27.46 -0.28 -2.98
C GLU A 121 26.29 0.58 -3.48
N LEU A 122 25.08 0.10 -3.26
CA LEU A 122 23.85 0.86 -3.49
C LEU A 122 23.47 1.56 -2.19
N VAL A 123 23.76 2.85 -2.12
CA VAL A 123 23.45 3.68 -0.96
C VAL A 123 22.08 4.32 -1.13
N PRO A 124 21.10 4.09 -0.23
CA PRO A 124 19.76 4.65 -0.35
C PRO A 124 19.76 6.19 -0.43
N VAL A 125 19.16 6.75 -1.48
CA VAL A 125 19.08 8.20 -1.65
C VAL A 125 18.01 8.78 -0.71
N PRO A 126 18.32 9.82 0.11
CA PRO A 126 17.33 10.47 0.97
C PRO A 126 16.08 10.95 0.22
N ILE A 127 14.91 10.60 0.75
CA ILE A 127 13.61 11.08 0.25
C ILE A 127 13.19 12.26 1.13
N LYS A 128 13.07 13.46 0.55
CA LYS A 128 12.57 14.64 1.27
C LYS A 128 11.07 14.58 1.50
N ARG A 129 10.32 14.19 0.47
CA ARG A 129 8.86 14.04 0.54
C ARG A 129 8.31 13.15 -0.56
N LEU A 130 7.11 12.63 -0.31
CA LEU A 130 6.25 12.03 -1.31
C LEU A 130 5.25 13.09 -1.80
N GLU A 131 5.21 13.33 -3.12
CA GLU A 131 4.23 14.20 -3.77
C GLU A 131 3.16 13.38 -4.47
N ARG A 132 1.90 13.79 -4.31
CA ARG A 132 0.78 13.35 -5.12
C ARG A 132 0.40 14.44 -6.11
N ARG A 133 0.16 14.09 -7.37
CA ARG A 133 -0.30 15.01 -8.44
C ARG A 133 -1.43 14.37 -9.23
N GLY A 134 -2.32 15.18 -9.80
CA GLY A 134 -3.49 14.74 -10.54
C GLY A 134 -4.80 15.01 -9.80
N ILE A 135 -5.92 14.89 -10.51
CA ILE A 135 -7.27 15.18 -10.00
C ILE A 135 -8.15 13.94 -10.10
N GLN A 136 -8.21 13.32 -11.29
CA GLN A 136 -8.99 12.10 -11.55
C GLN A 136 -8.10 10.86 -11.63
N THR A 137 -6.93 11.00 -12.24
CA THR A 137 -5.87 10.00 -12.24
C THR A 137 -4.65 10.60 -11.56
N PHE A 138 -4.06 9.84 -10.64
CA PHE A 138 -2.99 10.32 -9.79
C PHE A 138 -1.64 9.75 -10.21
N ARG A 139 -0.61 10.57 -10.02
CA ARG A 139 0.80 10.22 -10.17
C ARG A 139 1.53 10.58 -8.90
N TRP A 140 2.49 9.74 -8.53
CA TRP A 140 3.25 9.88 -7.30
C TRP A 140 4.72 10.07 -7.58
N TYR A 141 5.37 10.89 -6.75
CA TYR A 141 6.77 11.22 -6.92
C TYR A 141 7.50 11.28 -5.58
N HIS A 142 8.68 10.69 -5.50
CA HIS A 142 9.64 11.04 -4.48
C HIS A 142 10.43 12.27 -4.93
N LEU A 143 10.50 13.28 -4.07
CA LEU A 143 11.56 14.28 -4.16
C LEU A 143 12.77 13.74 -3.43
N LEU A 144 13.83 13.50 -4.18
CA LEU A 144 15.10 13.01 -3.70
C LEU A 144 16.05 14.17 -3.42
N ALA A 145 16.86 14.01 -2.38
CA ALA A 145 17.97 14.87 -2.03
C ALA A 145 19.25 14.04 -2.19
N ILE A 146 19.90 14.15 -3.35
CA ILE A 146 21.11 13.39 -3.69
C ILE A 146 22.32 14.11 -3.11
N PRO A 147 22.99 13.56 -2.08
CA PRO A 147 24.18 14.17 -1.52
C PRO A 147 25.33 14.09 -2.52
N CYS A 148 25.92 15.23 -2.90
CA CYS A 148 27.10 15.26 -3.75
C CYS A 148 28.18 16.14 -3.13
N ARG A 149 29.45 15.82 -3.40
CA ARG A 149 30.61 16.65 -3.02
C ARG A 149 30.56 18.07 -3.59
N HIS A 150 29.80 18.29 -4.66
CA HIS A 150 29.64 19.59 -5.32
C HIS A 150 28.37 20.34 -4.88
N GLY A 151 27.64 19.82 -3.90
CA GLY A 151 26.39 20.39 -3.40
C GLY A 151 25.23 19.41 -3.44
N LEU A 152 24.11 19.77 -2.83
CA LEU A 152 22.90 18.95 -2.84
C LEU A 152 22.21 19.05 -4.20
N HIS A 153 21.87 17.90 -4.81
CA HIS A 153 21.04 17.86 -6.01
C HIS A 153 19.63 17.36 -5.69
N GLU A 154 18.62 18.14 -6.05
CA GLU A 154 17.24 17.68 -5.96
C GLU A 154 16.80 17.01 -7.25
N HIS A 155 16.19 15.84 -7.14
CA HIS A 155 15.66 15.11 -8.29
C HIS A 155 14.28 14.55 -8.00
N ARG A 156 13.38 14.63 -8.97
CA ARG A 156 12.01 14.10 -8.85
C ARG A 156 11.94 12.76 -9.57
N VAL A 157 11.64 11.70 -8.82
CA VAL A 157 11.45 10.35 -9.36
C VAL A 157 10.00 9.94 -9.22
N ALA A 158 9.39 9.49 -10.32
CA ALA A 158 8.07 8.89 -10.27
C ALA A 158 8.10 7.56 -9.50
N VAL A 159 7.07 7.29 -8.71
CA VAL A 159 6.90 6.05 -7.94
C VAL A 159 5.44 5.59 -7.97
N GLY A 160 5.17 4.37 -7.54
CA GLY A 160 3.80 3.86 -7.36
C GLY A 160 3.02 3.57 -8.65
N THR A 161 3.29 4.26 -9.76
CA THR A 161 2.60 4.06 -11.04
C THR A 161 3.58 3.76 -12.17
N THR A 162 3.39 2.65 -12.89
CA THR A 162 4.17 2.24 -14.06
C THR A 162 3.66 2.93 -15.32
N SER A 163 4.43 3.85 -15.89
CA SER A 163 3.97 4.61 -17.07
C SER A 163 3.75 3.74 -18.30
N ARG A 164 2.59 3.93 -18.94
CA ARG A 164 2.17 3.18 -20.13
C ARG A 164 2.69 3.81 -21.43
N LYS A 165 2.71 3.05 -22.52
CA LYS A 165 3.05 3.57 -23.85
C LYS A 165 2.18 4.78 -24.19
N GLY A 166 2.82 5.88 -24.60
CA GLY A 166 2.13 7.15 -24.92
C GLY A 166 1.90 8.10 -23.72
N GLU A 167 2.10 7.65 -22.48
CA GLU A 167 2.02 8.55 -21.30
C GLU A 167 3.27 9.42 -21.11
N ARG A 168 4.35 9.09 -21.84
CA ARG A 168 5.66 9.76 -21.85
C ARG A 168 6.17 9.86 -23.31
N PRO A 169 7.17 10.71 -23.59
CA PRO A 169 7.81 10.74 -24.90
C PRO A 169 8.25 9.34 -25.36
N PRO A 170 8.28 9.07 -26.69
CA PRO A 170 8.62 7.75 -27.22
C PRO A 170 9.93 7.18 -26.65
N GLY A 171 9.89 5.90 -26.25
CA GLY A 171 11.02 5.19 -25.64
C GLY A 171 11.34 5.60 -24.19
N LYS A 172 10.50 6.42 -23.55
CA LYS A 172 10.70 6.88 -22.16
C LYS A 172 9.66 6.35 -21.18
N SER A 173 8.59 5.71 -21.67
CA SER A 173 7.64 5.04 -20.77
C SER A 173 8.27 3.82 -20.11
N ASP A 174 7.72 3.44 -18.98
CA ASP A 174 8.20 2.30 -18.20
C ASP A 174 7.94 0.99 -18.94
N GLU A 175 6.79 0.88 -19.62
CA GLU A 175 6.48 -0.25 -20.52
C GLU A 175 7.49 -0.39 -21.66
N GLU A 176 7.82 0.69 -22.37
CA GLU A 176 8.81 0.65 -23.46
C GLU A 176 10.22 0.31 -22.96
N ARG A 177 10.52 0.63 -21.70
CA ARG A 177 11.80 0.33 -21.06
C ARG A 177 11.85 -1.06 -20.41
N GLY A 178 10.72 -1.77 -20.35
CA GLY A 178 10.59 -3.02 -19.60
C GLY A 178 10.78 -2.86 -18.09
N PHE A 179 10.56 -1.66 -17.53
CA PHE A 179 10.79 -1.36 -16.12
C PHE A 179 9.46 -1.25 -15.37
N HIS A 180 9.03 -2.29 -14.66
CA HIS A 180 7.79 -2.24 -13.88
C HIS A 180 7.96 -1.42 -12.60
N ARG A 181 7.87 -0.10 -12.71
CA ARG A 181 8.15 0.86 -11.64
C ARG A 181 7.42 0.56 -10.32
N ALA A 182 6.13 0.24 -10.36
CA ALA A 182 5.36 -0.07 -9.17
C ALA A 182 5.79 -1.39 -8.48
N GLU A 183 6.46 -2.28 -9.21
CA GLU A 183 7.08 -3.49 -8.65
C GLU A 183 8.37 -3.15 -7.90
N HIS A 184 9.21 -2.25 -8.47
CA HIS A 184 10.54 -1.94 -7.92
C HIS A 184 10.57 -0.76 -6.94
N LEU A 185 9.61 0.18 -7.01
CA LEU A 185 9.57 1.39 -6.21
C LEU A 185 8.24 1.52 -5.45
N GLN A 186 8.33 1.56 -4.13
CA GLN A 186 7.22 1.76 -3.21
C GLN A 186 6.97 3.25 -2.95
N GLN A 187 5.71 3.64 -2.75
CA GLN A 187 5.39 5.00 -2.30
C GLN A 187 5.94 5.27 -0.89
N ILE A 188 5.88 4.26 -0.01
CA ILE A 188 6.41 4.29 1.36
C ILE A 188 7.35 3.07 1.52
N PRO A 189 8.67 3.24 1.34
CA PRO A 189 9.62 2.13 1.41
C PRO A 189 9.71 1.50 2.80
N GLU A 190 10.00 0.20 2.88
CA GLU A 190 10.04 -0.57 4.14
C GLU A 190 10.97 0.03 5.21
N ILE A 191 12.16 0.49 4.80
CA ILE A 191 13.14 1.07 5.71
C ILE A 191 12.71 2.44 6.26
N SER A 192 11.68 3.06 5.69
CA SER A 192 11.22 4.36 6.18
C SER A 192 10.54 4.22 7.54
N ARG A 193 10.73 5.24 8.40
CA ARG A 193 10.05 5.31 9.70
C ARG A 193 8.54 5.21 9.56
N THR A 194 7.97 5.82 8.51
CA THR A 194 6.53 5.76 8.24
C THR A 194 6.06 4.32 8.02
N HIS A 195 6.79 3.53 7.23
CA HIS A 195 6.45 2.12 7.04
C HIS A 195 6.56 1.34 8.36
N GLN A 196 7.66 1.50 9.08
CA GLN A 196 7.90 0.82 10.35
C GLN A 196 6.84 1.13 11.43
N LEU A 197 6.28 2.34 11.42
CA LEU A 197 5.21 2.73 12.35
C LEU A 197 3.83 2.22 11.90
N VAL A 198 3.56 2.21 10.59
CA VAL A 198 2.21 1.97 10.08
C VAL A 198 1.98 0.49 9.71
N TYR A 199 2.99 -0.19 9.14
CA TYR A 199 2.87 -1.58 8.73
C TYR A 199 2.49 -2.56 9.86
N PRO A 200 2.94 -2.39 11.12
CA PRO A 200 2.50 -3.24 12.23
C PRO A 200 0.98 -3.27 12.46
N TYR A 201 0.24 -2.22 12.10
CA TYR A 201 -1.23 -2.20 12.18
C TYR A 201 -1.89 -3.21 11.23
N ARG A 202 -1.14 -3.86 10.33
CA ARG A 202 -1.60 -5.04 9.58
C ARG A 202 -2.12 -6.14 10.52
N SER A 203 -1.40 -6.42 11.60
CA SER A 203 -1.80 -7.46 12.55
C SER A 203 -3.16 -7.17 13.19
N ASP A 204 -3.53 -5.89 13.29
CA ASP A 204 -4.86 -5.50 13.74
C ASP A 204 -5.94 -5.89 12.75
N ALA A 205 -5.71 -5.68 11.44
CA ALA A 205 -6.64 -6.11 10.41
C ALA A 205 -6.81 -7.64 10.39
N GLU A 206 -5.71 -8.38 10.56
CA GLU A 206 -5.73 -9.85 10.59
C GLU A 206 -6.43 -10.41 11.83
N SER A 207 -6.29 -9.75 12.98
CA SER A 207 -6.91 -10.24 14.22
C SER A 207 -8.44 -10.24 14.17
N GLY A 208 -9.07 -9.36 13.39
CA GLY A 208 -10.53 -9.41 13.15
C GLY A 208 -10.96 -10.65 12.38
N HIS A 209 -10.17 -11.08 11.39
CA HIS A 209 -10.40 -12.36 10.70
C HIS A 209 -10.13 -13.55 11.62
N SER A 210 -9.09 -13.48 12.47
CA SER A 210 -8.84 -14.53 13.46
C SER A 210 -9.98 -14.67 14.47
N GLN A 211 -10.62 -13.57 14.87
CA GLN A 211 -11.82 -13.61 15.73
C GLN A 211 -13.01 -14.24 15.01
N LEU A 212 -13.22 -13.91 13.73
CA LEU A 212 -14.23 -14.58 12.92
C LEU A 212 -13.95 -16.08 12.88
N ASP A 213 -12.74 -16.50 12.51
CA ASP A 213 -12.36 -17.92 12.46
C ASP A 213 -12.57 -18.61 13.81
N ALA A 214 -12.17 -17.98 14.92
CA ALA A 214 -12.35 -18.52 16.27
C ALA A 214 -13.83 -18.62 16.70
N SER A 215 -14.70 -17.74 16.19
CA SER A 215 -16.15 -17.80 16.43
C SER A 215 -16.83 -18.96 15.70
N LEU A 216 -16.15 -19.55 14.71
CA LEU A 216 -16.65 -20.65 13.91
C LEU A 216 -16.24 -21.99 14.51
N TRP A 217 -17.16 -22.94 14.52
CA TRP A 217 -16.89 -24.29 15.01
C TRP A 217 -15.73 -24.94 14.25
N ASN A 218 -14.71 -25.41 14.98
CA ASN A 218 -13.47 -25.96 14.44
C ASN A 218 -12.71 -25.01 13.48
N GLY A 219 -12.87 -23.69 13.60
CA GLY A 219 -12.20 -22.72 12.73
C GLY A 219 -12.71 -22.78 11.28
N ARG A 220 -13.92 -23.31 11.06
CA ARG A 220 -14.48 -23.51 9.73
C ARG A 220 -15.89 -22.96 9.66
N LEU A 221 -16.13 -22.19 8.60
CA LEU A 221 -17.45 -21.67 8.27
C LEU A 221 -18.38 -22.86 7.93
N ILE A 222 -19.20 -23.31 8.88
CA ILE A 222 -20.16 -24.42 8.69
C ILE A 222 -21.41 -23.92 7.97
N SER A 223 -21.23 -23.41 6.75
CA SER A 223 -22.37 -23.10 5.89
C SER A 223 -22.06 -23.50 4.46
N TYR A 224 -22.99 -24.23 3.87
CA TYR A 224 -22.92 -24.65 2.48
C TYR A 224 -23.52 -23.58 1.59
N GLY A 225 -22.80 -23.18 0.54
CA GLY A 225 -23.23 -22.14 -0.40
C GLY A 225 -22.71 -20.74 -0.05
N VAL A 226 -22.57 -19.91 -1.08
CA VAL A 226 -22.00 -18.55 -0.96
C VAL A 226 -22.91 -17.66 -0.14
N GLU A 227 -24.21 -17.78 -0.34
CA GLU A 227 -25.24 -16.97 0.32
C GLU A 227 -25.24 -17.20 1.83
N ALA A 228 -25.17 -18.45 2.27
CA ALA A 228 -25.15 -18.79 3.68
C ALA A 228 -23.84 -18.34 4.35
N GLN A 229 -22.70 -18.45 3.63
CA GLN A 229 -21.40 -17.95 4.09
C GLN A 229 -21.39 -16.42 4.23
N GLN A 230 -21.98 -15.73 3.26
CA GLN A 230 -22.13 -14.27 3.29
C GLN A 230 -23.03 -13.82 4.43
N LEU A 231 -24.15 -14.52 4.69
CA LEU A 231 -25.08 -14.17 5.77
C LEU A 231 -24.40 -14.27 7.15
N LEU A 232 -23.63 -15.33 7.39
CA LEU A 232 -22.86 -15.48 8.63
C LEU A 232 -21.82 -14.37 8.78
N THR A 233 -21.10 -14.07 7.70
CA THR A 233 -20.08 -13.01 7.69
C THR A 233 -20.72 -11.64 7.95
N LEU A 234 -21.86 -11.36 7.34
CA LEU A 234 -22.62 -10.13 7.55
C LEU A 234 -23.07 -10.02 9.01
N GLY A 235 -23.58 -11.10 9.60
CA GLY A 235 -23.98 -11.13 11.01
C GLY A 235 -22.82 -10.80 11.95
N PHE A 236 -21.66 -11.41 11.72
CA PHE A 236 -20.43 -11.10 12.48
C PHE A 236 -20.00 -9.64 12.31
N VAL A 237 -19.96 -9.15 11.07
CA VAL A 237 -19.58 -7.76 10.76
C VAL A 237 -20.53 -6.76 11.44
N LEU A 238 -21.83 -7.00 11.38
CA LEU A 238 -22.83 -6.14 12.03
C LEU A 238 -22.67 -6.14 13.55
N ALA A 239 -22.45 -7.31 14.16
CA ALA A 239 -22.22 -7.41 15.60
C ALA A 239 -20.95 -6.64 16.02
N GLN A 240 -19.82 -6.86 15.33
CA GLN A 240 -18.57 -6.17 15.62
C GLN A 240 -18.71 -4.64 15.44
N ASN A 241 -19.31 -4.20 14.34
CA ASN A 241 -19.49 -2.77 14.07
C ASN A 241 -20.43 -2.12 15.09
N SER A 242 -21.45 -2.84 15.56
CA SER A 242 -22.36 -2.36 16.60
C SER A 242 -21.65 -2.19 17.95
N THR A 243 -20.84 -3.18 18.35
CA THR A 243 -19.99 -3.08 19.56
C THR A 243 -19.01 -1.93 19.46
N SER A 244 -18.35 -1.78 18.31
CA SER A 244 -17.38 -0.70 18.05
C SER A 244 -18.04 0.67 18.15
N ARG A 245 -19.27 0.79 17.65
CA ARG A 245 -20.06 2.01 17.76
C ARG A 245 -20.43 2.32 19.20
N ALA A 246 -20.94 1.34 19.95
CA ALA A 246 -21.27 1.51 21.37
C ALA A 246 -20.06 1.98 22.18
N LEU A 247 -18.89 1.33 22.02
CA LEU A 247 -17.65 1.74 22.70
C LEU A 247 -17.20 3.15 22.31
N HIS A 248 -17.35 3.53 21.03
CA HIS A 248 -17.04 4.89 20.60
C HIS A 248 -18.00 5.92 21.22
N GLU A 249 -19.29 5.60 21.35
CA GLU A 249 -20.28 6.47 22.00
C GLU A 249 -20.01 6.60 23.51
N GLU A 250 -19.58 5.53 24.18
CA GLU A 250 -19.21 5.53 25.61
C GLU A 250 -17.87 6.24 25.89
N GLY A 251 -16.91 6.13 24.98
CA GLY A 251 -15.57 6.74 25.09
C GLY A 251 -15.49 8.18 24.60
N ALA A 252 -16.51 8.68 23.89
CA ALA A 252 -16.58 10.08 23.50
C ALA A 252 -16.86 10.95 24.75
N PRO A 253 -16.00 11.92 25.11
CA PRO A 253 -16.34 12.84 26.17
C PRO A 253 -17.66 13.53 25.78
N MET A 254 -18.65 13.47 26.68
CA MET A 254 -19.85 14.30 26.57
C MET A 254 -19.39 15.76 26.49
N PHE A 255 -19.26 16.31 25.28
CA PHE A 255 -19.31 17.76 25.08
C PHE A 255 -20.75 18.18 25.38
N SER A 256 -21.00 18.33 26.67
CA SER A 256 -22.16 19.01 27.23
C SER A 256 -22.16 20.42 26.66
N HIS A 257 -23.04 20.67 25.69
CA HIS A 257 -23.49 22.01 25.39
C HIS A 257 -24.25 22.54 26.61
N THR A 258 -23.54 23.20 27.50
CA THR A 258 -24.11 24.12 28.48
C THR A 258 -23.39 25.46 28.37
N ALA A 259 -23.98 26.35 27.58
CA ALA A 259 -24.13 27.79 27.84
C ALA A 259 -25.09 28.37 26.78
#